data_AF-A0A952ZK11-F1
#
_entry.id   AF-A0A952ZK11-F1
#
_cell.length_a   1.000
_cell.length_b   1.000
_cell.length_c   1.000
_cell.angle_alpha   90.00
_cell.angle_beta   90.00
_cell.angle_gamma   90.00
#
_symmetry.space_group_name_H-M   'P 1'
#
loop_
_entity.id
_entity.type
_entity.pdbx_description
1 polymer ?
#
loop_
_entity_poly.entity_id
_entity_poly.type
_entity_poly.pdbx_seq_one_letter_code
_entity_poly.pdbx_strand_id
1 'polypeptide(L)'
;MKRVALYARVSTGGQTVENQLRELEQVGSRIGWQVVDRYIDQGISGAKGRAERPELARMMRAVIRGELDVVAAWSVDRLGRSLQELVSLLNELRERRVDLYLHQQGLDTGTPSGRAMYQMLGVFAEFERAIIIERIKAGMTRARAQGKRLSRPLIPKVTAERIRELRTAGMSLRRIADEVGVSKSTVANYLPPELQKVRSAIVPS
;
A
#
# COMPACT_ATOMS: atom_id res chain seq x y z
N MET A 1 -32.47 1.16 11.54
CA MET A 1 -31.33 0.74 12.39
C MET A 1 -30.11 0.70 11.49
N LYS A 2 -28.97 1.29 11.87
CA LYS A 2 -27.76 1.22 11.04
C LYS A 2 -27.10 -0.16 11.18
N ARG A 3 -26.65 -0.75 10.07
CA ARG A 3 -25.94 -2.02 10.01
C ARG A 3 -24.46 -1.81 10.32
N VAL A 4 -23.95 -2.40 11.39
CA VAL A 4 -22.57 -2.20 11.84
C VAL A 4 -21.72 -3.46 11.69
N ALA A 5 -20.49 -3.26 11.21
CA ALA A 5 -19.41 -4.23 11.35
C ALA A 5 -18.56 -3.87 12.56
N LEU A 6 -18.32 -4.84 13.45
CA LEU A 6 -17.38 -4.68 14.56
C LEU A 6 -16.03 -5.24 14.13
N TYR A 7 -14.98 -4.44 14.19
CA TYR A 7 -13.64 -4.88 13.86
C TYR A 7 -12.73 -4.83 15.09
N ALA A 8 -12.10 -5.97 15.37
CA ALA A 8 -11.13 -6.13 16.45
C ALA A 8 -9.84 -6.75 15.92
N ARG A 9 -8.71 -6.29 16.47
CA ARG A 9 -7.39 -6.83 16.15
C ARG A 9 -6.56 -6.92 17.41
N VAL A 10 -5.79 -7.99 17.59
CA VAL A 10 -4.79 -8.06 18.67
C VAL A 10 -3.54 -8.75 18.16
N SER A 11 -2.39 -8.31 18.67
CA SER A 11 -1.20 -9.18 18.69
C SER A 11 -1.40 -10.28 19.74
N THR A 12 -0.60 -11.35 19.69
CA THR A 12 -0.62 -12.48 20.63
C THR A 12 -0.96 -12.06 22.08
N GLY A 13 -2.12 -12.49 22.58
CA GLY A 13 -2.65 -12.13 23.92
C GLY A 13 -4.19 -12.13 23.96
N GLY A 14 -4.80 -13.28 24.30
CA GLY A 14 -6.24 -13.57 24.10
C GLY A 14 -7.22 -12.57 24.71
N GLN A 15 -7.05 -12.16 25.97
CA GLN A 15 -8.06 -11.39 26.74
C GLN A 15 -8.41 -10.00 26.18
N THR A 16 -7.65 -9.49 25.22
CA THR A 16 -7.83 -8.12 24.73
C THR A 16 -8.85 -7.99 23.60
N VAL A 17 -9.25 -9.08 22.92
CA VAL A 17 -10.26 -9.04 21.84
C VAL A 17 -11.66 -8.93 22.43
N GLU A 18 -11.98 -9.78 23.39
CA GLU A 18 -13.33 -9.89 23.95
C GLU A 18 -13.75 -8.58 24.62
N ASN A 19 -12.82 -7.92 25.31
CA ASN A 19 -13.08 -6.61 25.91
C ASN A 19 -13.38 -5.54 24.85
N GLN A 20 -12.64 -5.52 23.73
CA GLN A 20 -12.91 -4.59 22.63
C GLN A 20 -14.30 -4.81 22.03
N LEU A 21 -14.65 -6.08 21.73
CA LEU A 21 -15.95 -6.41 21.16
C LEU A 21 -17.10 -6.10 22.12
N ARG A 22 -16.96 -6.45 23.41
CA ARG A 22 -17.99 -6.20 24.42
C ARG A 22 -18.33 -4.71 24.50
N GLU A 23 -17.33 -3.85 24.54
CA GLU A 23 -17.56 -2.40 24.62
C GLU A 23 -18.21 -1.85 23.34
N LEU A 24 -17.77 -2.30 22.16
CA LEU A 24 -18.37 -1.91 20.89
C LEU A 24 -19.83 -2.38 20.76
N GLU A 25 -20.15 -3.58 21.27
CA GLU A 25 -21.51 -4.11 21.32
C GLU A 25 -22.40 -3.31 22.27
N GLN A 26 -21.88 -2.93 23.44
CA GLN A 26 -22.62 -2.09 24.38
C GLN A 26 -22.93 -0.72 23.77
N VAL A 27 -21.93 -0.11 23.10
CA VAL A 27 -22.12 1.15 22.36
C VAL A 27 -23.19 0.95 21.29
N GLY A 28 -23.06 -0.09 20.45
CA GLY A 28 -24.02 -0.42 19.40
C GLY A 28 -25.44 -0.62 19.92
N SER A 29 -25.61 -1.30 21.05
CA SER A 29 -26.91 -1.49 21.70
C SER A 29 -27.52 -0.16 22.15
N ARG A 30 -26.73 0.70 22.80
CA ARG A 30 -27.20 2.02 23.29
C ARG A 30 -27.66 2.96 22.17
N ILE A 31 -26.98 2.93 21.03
CA ILE A 31 -27.27 3.81 19.87
C ILE A 31 -28.17 3.16 18.82
N GLY A 32 -28.57 1.90 19.02
CA GLY A 32 -29.45 1.18 18.10
C GLY A 32 -28.77 0.80 16.78
N TRP A 33 -27.59 0.18 16.84
CA TRP A 33 -26.96 -0.48 15.70
C TRP A 33 -27.30 -1.97 15.64
N GLN A 34 -27.53 -2.46 14.43
CA GLN A 34 -27.65 -3.89 14.14
C GLN A 34 -26.26 -4.43 13.83
N VAL A 35 -25.69 -5.22 14.74
CA VAL A 35 -24.41 -5.91 14.48
C VAL A 35 -24.64 -6.96 13.40
N VAL A 36 -24.09 -6.73 12.21
CA VAL A 36 -24.17 -7.66 11.09
C VAL A 36 -23.16 -8.79 11.26
N ASP A 37 -21.94 -8.42 11.63
CA ASP A 37 -20.85 -9.38 11.79
C ASP A 37 -19.69 -8.81 12.63
N ARG A 38 -18.85 -9.71 13.14
CA ARG A 38 -17.63 -9.43 13.89
C ARG A 38 -16.43 -9.90 13.07
N TYR A 39 -15.50 -8.99 12.82
CA TYR A 39 -14.30 -9.20 12.01
C TYR A 39 -13.08 -9.17 12.93
N ILE A 40 -12.42 -10.31 13.11
CA ILE A 40 -11.42 -10.50 14.18
C ILE A 40 -10.08 -10.99 13.62
N ASP A 41 -9.11 -10.10 13.56
CA ASP A 41 -7.72 -10.45 13.20
C ASP A 41 -6.91 -10.73 14.49
N GLN A 42 -6.89 -12.00 14.93
CA GLN A 42 -6.13 -12.46 16.11
C GLN A 42 -4.69 -12.86 15.77
N GLY A 43 -3.73 -12.48 16.61
CA GLY A 43 -2.32 -12.82 16.41
C GLY A 43 -1.65 -12.07 15.24
N ILE A 44 -2.34 -11.07 14.68
CA ILE A 44 -1.88 -10.32 13.51
C ILE A 44 -1.43 -8.92 13.94
N SER A 45 -0.17 -8.61 13.64
CA SER A 45 0.41 -7.30 13.90
C SER A 45 -0.22 -6.23 13.00
N GLY A 46 -0.43 -5.03 13.57
CA GLY A 46 -0.81 -3.83 12.81
C GLY A 46 0.28 -3.34 11.84
N ALA A 47 1.48 -3.95 11.84
CA ALA A 47 2.49 -3.70 10.81
C ALA A 47 2.23 -4.43 9.49
N LYS A 48 1.43 -5.50 9.53
CA LYS A 48 1.10 -6.29 8.35
C LYS A 48 0.11 -5.54 7.47
N GLY A 49 0.29 -5.64 6.16
CA GLY A 49 -0.58 -4.96 5.19
C GLY A 49 -1.99 -5.55 5.17
N ARG A 50 -2.94 -4.88 4.50
CA ARG A 50 -4.33 -5.36 4.36
C ARG A 50 -4.43 -6.78 3.79
N ALA A 51 -3.52 -7.17 2.88
CA ALA A 51 -3.47 -8.51 2.30
C ALA A 51 -3.18 -9.61 3.34
N GLU A 52 -2.55 -9.25 4.45
CA GLU A 52 -2.20 -10.14 5.55
C GLU A 52 -3.19 -10.04 6.73
N ARG A 53 -4.29 -9.30 6.54
CA ARG A 53 -5.39 -9.10 7.50
C ARG A 53 -6.70 -9.63 6.89
N PRO A 54 -6.95 -10.94 6.93
CA PRO A 54 -8.06 -11.57 6.23
C PRO A 54 -9.41 -11.01 6.68
N GLU A 55 -9.60 -10.70 7.97
CA GLU A 55 -10.87 -10.20 8.47
C GLU A 55 -11.10 -8.73 8.10
N LEU A 56 -10.05 -7.90 8.13
CA LEU A 56 -10.13 -6.56 7.55
C LEU A 56 -10.50 -6.61 6.06
N ALA A 57 -9.90 -7.51 5.29
CA ALA A 57 -10.21 -7.68 3.87
C ALA A 57 -11.65 -8.20 3.65
N ARG A 58 -12.13 -9.11 4.51
CA ARG A 58 -13.51 -9.63 4.48
C ARG A 58 -14.52 -8.51 4.79
N MET A 59 -14.26 -7.70 5.80
CA MET A 59 -15.08 -6.54 6.17
C MET A 59 -15.21 -5.56 5.01
N MET A 60 -14.09 -5.22 4.37
CA MET A 60 -14.11 -4.28 3.27
C MET A 60 -14.84 -4.83 2.03
N ARG A 61 -14.88 -6.15 1.84
CA ARG A 61 -15.75 -6.75 0.82
C ARG A 61 -17.24 -6.57 1.15
N ALA A 62 -17.63 -6.67 2.43
CA ALA A 62 -19.00 -6.38 2.87
C ALA A 62 -19.37 -4.90 2.68
N VAL A 63 -18.42 -3.99 2.96
CA VAL A 63 -18.56 -2.55 2.62
C VAL A 63 -18.82 -2.36 1.13
N ILE A 64 -18.03 -3.02 0.27
CA ILE A 64 -18.17 -2.91 -1.19
C ILE A 64 -19.53 -3.44 -1.67
N ARG A 65 -20.07 -4.48 -1.03
CA ARG A 65 -21.40 -5.05 -1.31
C ARG A 65 -22.55 -4.21 -0.75
N GLY A 66 -22.29 -3.14 0.00
CA GLY A 66 -23.32 -2.28 0.58
C GLY A 66 -24.07 -2.93 1.74
N GLU A 67 -23.44 -3.89 2.41
CA GLU A 67 -24.03 -4.64 3.54
C GLU A 67 -23.95 -3.89 4.88
N LEU A 68 -23.17 -2.81 4.92
CA LEU A 68 -22.80 -2.09 6.12
C LEU A 68 -23.08 -0.59 5.95
N ASP A 69 -23.52 0.04 7.04
CA ASP A 69 -23.68 1.49 7.15
C ASP A 69 -22.60 2.09 8.07
N VAL A 70 -22.03 1.27 8.97
CA VAL A 70 -20.99 1.69 9.93
C VAL A 70 -19.92 0.62 10.07
N VAL A 71 -18.66 1.03 10.18
CA VAL A 71 -17.55 0.22 10.69
C VAL A 71 -17.16 0.77 12.06
N ALA A 72 -17.16 -0.09 13.08
CA ALA A 72 -16.81 0.26 14.44
C ALA A 72 -15.56 -0.49 14.88
N ALA A 73 -14.57 0.23 15.40
CA ALA A 73 -13.35 -0.36 15.94
C ALA A 73 -12.98 0.30 17.27
N TRP A 74 -12.19 -0.41 18.09
CA TRP A 74 -11.77 0.10 19.39
C TRP A 74 -10.89 1.34 19.28
N SER A 75 -9.92 1.34 18.37
CA SER A 75 -8.94 2.40 18.22
C SER A 75 -8.30 2.41 16.83
N VAL A 76 -7.67 3.53 16.46
CA VAL A 76 -6.97 3.70 15.17
C VAL A 76 -5.96 2.56 14.90
N ASP A 77 -5.16 2.20 15.90
CA ASP A 77 -4.09 1.21 15.76
C ASP A 77 -4.60 -0.22 15.48
N ARG A 78 -5.91 -0.46 15.63
CA ARG A 78 -6.56 -1.70 15.20
C ARG A 78 -6.71 -1.73 13.68
N LEU A 79 -7.11 -0.61 13.08
CA LEU A 79 -7.38 -0.48 11.65
C LEU A 79 -6.12 -0.27 10.81
N GLY A 80 -5.14 0.46 11.34
CA GLY A 80 -3.91 0.79 10.61
C GLY A 80 -2.83 1.32 11.54
N ARG A 81 -1.58 1.33 11.10
CA ARG A 81 -0.44 1.81 11.90
C ARG A 81 0.04 3.21 11.53
N SER A 82 -0.48 3.77 10.45
CA SER A 82 -0.12 5.10 9.97
C SER A 82 -1.36 5.95 9.74
N LEU A 83 -1.19 7.27 9.87
CA LEU A 83 -2.22 8.23 9.51
C LEU A 83 -2.64 8.06 8.04
N GLN A 84 -1.68 7.75 7.16
CA GLN A 84 -1.95 7.51 5.75
C GLN A 84 -2.86 6.30 5.53
N GLU A 85 -2.62 5.16 6.21
CA GLU A 85 -3.49 3.99 6.13
C GLU A 85 -4.91 4.31 6.63
N LEU A 86 -5.03 5.06 7.73
CA LEU A 86 -6.31 5.49 8.27
C LEU A 86 -7.06 6.40 7.27
N VAL A 87 -6.39 7.40 6.69
CA VAL A 87 -7.00 8.31 5.71
C VAL A 87 -7.41 7.56 4.45
N SER A 88 -6.60 6.62 3.97
CA SER A 88 -6.97 5.75 2.84
C SER A 88 -8.22 4.92 3.14
N LEU A 89 -8.27 4.25 4.29
CA LEU A 89 -9.45 3.50 4.72
C LEU A 89 -10.69 4.39 4.82
N LEU A 90 -10.55 5.56 5.44
CA LEU A 90 -11.65 6.52 5.58
C LEU A 90 -12.17 7.01 4.22
N ASN A 91 -11.29 7.25 3.25
CA ASN A 91 -11.70 7.61 1.89
C ASN A 91 -12.52 6.49 1.24
N GLU A 92 -12.07 5.23 1.35
CA GLU A 92 -12.80 4.07 0.84
C GLU A 92 -14.20 3.92 1.48
N LEU A 93 -14.30 4.11 2.80
CA LEU A 93 -15.57 4.05 3.51
C LEU A 93 -16.51 5.19 3.09
N ARG A 94 -15.98 6.42 2.97
CA ARG A 94 -16.75 7.61 2.56
C ARG A 94 -17.31 7.48 1.15
N GLU A 95 -16.52 6.97 0.21
CA GLU A 95 -16.98 6.69 -1.16
C GLU A 95 -18.17 5.72 -1.19
N ARG A 96 -18.26 4.83 -0.20
CA ARG A 96 -19.35 3.87 -0.03
C ARG A 96 -20.43 4.34 0.95
N ARG A 97 -20.36 5.57 1.44
CA ARG A 97 -21.29 6.16 2.43
C ARG A 97 -21.38 5.34 3.72
N VAL A 98 -20.26 4.73 4.12
CA VAL A 98 -20.12 3.99 5.36
C VAL A 98 -19.40 4.89 6.38
N ASP A 99 -19.98 5.01 7.57
CA ASP A 99 -19.38 5.78 8.66
C ASP A 99 -18.31 4.95 9.39
N LEU A 100 -17.29 5.63 9.93
CA LEU A 100 -16.32 5.06 10.85
C LEU A 100 -16.59 5.54 12.28
N TYR A 101 -16.65 4.58 13.20
CA TYR A 101 -16.63 4.83 14.63
C TYR A 101 -15.36 4.27 15.28
N LEU A 102 -14.68 5.10 16.06
CA LEU A 102 -13.53 4.73 16.88
C LEU A 102 -13.80 5.04 18.34
N HIS A 103 -13.82 4.00 19.16
CA HIS A 103 -14.21 4.12 20.57
C HIS A 103 -13.24 5.00 21.37
N GLN A 104 -11.94 4.67 21.37
CA GLN A 104 -10.94 5.38 22.17
C GLN A 104 -10.76 6.84 21.78
N GLN A 105 -10.91 7.16 20.49
CA GLN A 105 -10.78 8.53 19.99
C GLN A 105 -12.09 9.33 20.13
N GLY A 106 -13.20 8.68 20.47
CA GLY A 106 -14.53 9.30 20.41
C GLY A 106 -14.89 9.82 19.01
N LEU A 107 -14.28 9.24 17.97
CA LEU A 107 -14.48 9.69 16.59
C LEU A 107 -15.68 8.96 15.99
N ASP A 108 -16.68 9.71 15.56
CA ASP A 108 -17.82 9.19 14.80
C ASP A 108 -18.05 10.04 13.55
N THR A 109 -17.71 9.52 12.37
CA THR A 109 -17.87 10.25 11.11
C THR A 109 -19.33 10.40 10.67
N GLY A 110 -20.28 9.77 11.35
CA GLY A 110 -21.70 10.04 11.19
C GLY A 110 -22.11 11.42 11.74
N THR A 111 -21.31 12.00 12.64
CA THR A 111 -21.55 13.31 13.25
C THR A 111 -20.88 14.46 12.47
N PRO A 112 -21.43 15.70 12.51
CA PRO A 112 -20.78 16.85 11.88
C PRO A 112 -19.36 17.12 12.40
N SER A 113 -19.13 16.98 13.71
CA SER A 113 -17.82 17.15 14.34
C SER A 113 -16.83 16.07 13.91
N GLY A 114 -17.25 14.80 13.86
CA GLY A 114 -16.39 13.72 13.39
C GLY A 114 -16.03 13.83 11.91
N ARG A 115 -16.95 14.31 11.07
CA ARG A 115 -16.63 14.64 9.66
C ARG A 115 -15.59 15.76 9.55
N ALA A 116 -15.71 16.81 10.36
CA ALA A 116 -14.73 17.90 10.37
C ALA A 116 -13.35 17.41 10.84
N MET A 117 -13.31 16.59 11.91
CA MET A 117 -12.07 15.99 12.40
C MET A 117 -11.42 15.10 11.34
N TYR A 118 -12.21 14.31 10.61
CA TYR A 118 -11.72 13.53 9.47
C TYR A 118 -11.09 14.40 8.37
N GLN A 119 -11.75 15.48 7.96
CA GLN A 119 -11.18 16.39 6.95
C GLN A 119 -9.84 16.95 7.40
N MET A 120 -9.74 17.31 8.67
CA MET A 120 -8.49 17.81 9.27
C MET A 120 -7.40 16.71 9.31
N LEU A 121 -7.74 15.46 9.62
CA LEU A 121 -6.80 14.33 9.50
C LEU A 121 -6.26 14.16 8.07
N GLY A 122 -7.12 14.38 7.07
CA GLY A 122 -6.72 14.40 5.66
C GLY A 122 -5.68 15.49 5.36
N VAL A 123 -5.91 16.71 5.85
CA VAL A 123 -4.96 17.83 5.71
C VAL A 123 -3.60 17.50 6.34
N PHE A 124 -3.59 16.91 7.54
CA PHE A 124 -2.35 16.49 8.20
C PHE A 124 -1.61 15.40 7.42
N ALA A 125 -2.33 14.42 6.86
CA ALA A 125 -1.72 13.36 6.06
C ALA A 125 -1.05 13.91 4.78
N GLU A 126 -1.70 14.86 4.11
CA GLU A 126 -1.13 15.54 2.94
C GLU A 126 0.11 16.36 3.31
N PHE A 127 0.03 17.08 4.43
CA PHE A 127 1.15 17.86 4.97
C PHE A 127 2.36 16.98 5.29
N GLU A 128 2.18 15.88 6.03
CA GLU A 128 3.28 14.94 6.34
C GLU A 128 3.92 14.39 5.07
N ARG A 129 3.10 14.01 4.07
CA ARG A 129 3.59 13.51 2.79
C ARG A 129 4.42 14.57 2.05
N ALA A 130 3.98 15.82 2.05
CA ALA A 130 4.72 16.92 1.44
C ALA A 130 6.09 17.12 2.10
N ILE A 131 6.14 17.15 3.44
CA ILE A 131 7.39 17.29 4.21
C ILE A 131 8.37 16.14 3.93
N ILE A 132 7.88 14.89 3.84
CA ILE A 132 8.72 13.74 3.50
C ILE A 132 9.33 13.90 2.09
N ILE A 133 8.52 14.32 1.12
CA ILE A 133 8.98 14.55 -0.26
C ILE A 133 10.04 15.66 -0.31
N GLU A 134 9.84 16.77 0.40
CA GLU A 134 10.82 17.85 0.48
C GLU A 134 12.14 17.37 1.07
N ARG A 135 12.08 16.60 2.16
CA ARG A 135 13.29 16.03 2.79
C ARG A 135 14.03 15.08 1.84
N ILE A 136 13.31 14.26 1.08
CA ILE A 136 13.91 13.38 0.05
C ILE A 136 14.57 14.22 -1.04
N LYS A 137 13.89 15.25 -1.57
CA LYS A 137 14.46 16.15 -2.58
C LYS A 137 15.73 16.84 -2.08
N ALA A 138 15.71 17.39 -0.87
CA ALA A 138 16.88 17.99 -0.25
C ALA A 138 18.04 16.99 -0.09
N GLY A 139 17.74 15.75 0.32
CA GLY A 139 18.71 14.66 0.40
C GLY A 139 19.32 14.29 -0.96
N MET A 140 18.50 14.20 -2.00
CA MET A 140 18.95 13.94 -3.37
C MET A 140 19.84 15.07 -3.90
N THR A 141 19.48 16.33 -3.64
CA THR A 141 20.29 17.49 -4.03
C THR A 141 21.66 17.44 -3.36
N ARG A 142 21.73 17.17 -2.06
CA ARG A 142 23.01 17.01 -1.34
C ARG A 142 23.84 15.86 -1.90
N ALA A 143 23.23 14.69 -2.14
CA ALA A 143 23.92 13.54 -2.69
C ALA A 143 24.50 13.82 -4.10
N ARG A 144 23.74 14.52 -4.97
CA ARG A 144 24.24 14.96 -6.28
C ARG A 144 25.40 15.93 -6.16
N ALA A 145 25.33 16.91 -5.25
CA ALA A 145 26.41 17.86 -5.01
C ALA A 145 27.70 17.17 -4.52
N GLN A 146 27.58 16.06 -3.79
CA GLN A 146 28.70 15.21 -3.37
C GLN A 146 29.16 14.21 -4.46
N GLY A 147 28.67 14.33 -5.70
CA GLY A 147 29.03 13.45 -6.80
C GLY A 147 28.45 12.04 -6.70
N LYS A 148 27.56 11.77 -5.74
CA LYS A 148 26.95 10.45 -5.57
C LYS A 148 25.93 10.21 -6.67
N ARG A 149 26.12 9.12 -7.40
CA ARG A 149 25.22 8.70 -8.47
C ARG A 149 23.94 8.09 -7.89
N LEU A 150 22.80 8.73 -8.13
CA LEU A 150 21.48 8.31 -7.64
C LEU A 150 20.72 7.39 -8.62
N SER A 151 21.31 7.04 -9.76
CA SER A 151 20.68 6.16 -10.76
C SER A 151 20.89 4.69 -10.44
N ARG A 152 20.10 3.82 -11.08
CA ARG A 152 20.39 2.37 -11.13
C ARG A 152 21.85 2.16 -11.56
N PRO A 153 22.58 1.22 -10.94
CA PRO A 153 23.95 0.91 -11.34
C PRO A 153 24.00 0.59 -12.85
N LEU A 154 25.01 1.12 -13.55
CA LEU A 154 25.27 0.70 -14.93
C LEU A 154 25.78 -0.74 -14.92
N ILE A 155 25.53 -1.46 -16.00
CA ILE A 155 26.31 -2.69 -16.26
C ILE A 155 27.78 -2.31 -16.50
N PRO A 156 28.74 -3.18 -16.16
CA PRO A 156 30.15 -2.92 -16.41
C PRO A 156 30.41 -2.55 -17.88
N LYS A 157 31.40 -1.67 -18.13
CA LYS A 157 31.77 -1.28 -19.50
C LYS A 157 32.09 -2.48 -20.39
N VAL A 158 32.80 -3.47 -19.83
CA VAL A 158 33.14 -4.74 -20.50
C VAL A 158 31.88 -5.47 -20.98
N THR A 159 30.84 -5.55 -20.13
CA THR A 159 29.55 -6.17 -20.51
C THR A 159 28.86 -5.38 -21.63
N ALA A 160 28.91 -4.05 -21.58
CA ALA A 160 28.31 -3.19 -22.60
C ALA A 160 29.03 -3.28 -23.96
N GLU A 161 30.36 -3.38 -23.95
CA GLU A 161 31.18 -3.62 -25.14
C GLU A 161 30.88 -5.00 -25.72
N ARG A 162 30.83 -6.03 -24.86
CA ARG A 162 30.49 -7.39 -25.28
C ARG A 162 29.10 -7.50 -25.91
N ILE A 163 28.11 -6.77 -25.39
CA ILE A 163 26.76 -6.67 -25.98
C ILE A 163 26.84 -6.14 -27.42
N ARG A 164 27.65 -5.09 -27.67
CA ARG A 164 27.80 -4.51 -29.02
C ARG A 164 28.50 -5.47 -29.96
N GLU A 165 29.59 -6.10 -29.53
CA GLU A 165 30.32 -7.11 -30.32
C GLU A 165 29.42 -8.25 -30.77
N LEU A 166 28.72 -8.89 -29.82
CA LEU A 166 27.83 -10.02 -30.11
C LEU A 166 26.68 -9.60 -31.03
N ARG A 167 26.19 -8.36 -30.89
CA ARG A 167 25.14 -7.86 -31.77
C ARG A 167 25.62 -7.60 -33.18
N THR A 168 26.81 -7.02 -33.35
CA THR A 168 27.44 -6.81 -34.66
C THR A 168 27.76 -8.15 -35.34
N ALA A 169 28.08 -9.19 -34.56
CA ALA A 169 28.21 -10.57 -35.03
C ALA A 169 26.86 -11.24 -35.42
N GLY A 170 25.75 -10.51 -35.40
CA GLY A 170 24.44 -10.99 -35.86
C GLY A 170 23.61 -11.73 -34.81
N MET A 171 24.09 -11.84 -33.57
CA MET A 171 23.39 -12.57 -32.51
C MET A 171 22.06 -11.89 -32.13
N SER A 172 21.05 -12.69 -31.79
CA SER A 172 19.75 -12.19 -31.35
C SER A 172 19.83 -11.58 -29.94
N LEU A 173 19.03 -10.54 -29.67
CA LEU A 173 19.00 -9.87 -28.37
C LEU A 173 18.74 -10.82 -27.19
N ARG A 174 17.98 -11.90 -27.42
CA ARG A 174 17.67 -12.91 -26.40
C ARG A 174 18.90 -13.75 -26.08
N ARG A 175 19.61 -14.23 -27.10
CA ARG A 175 20.83 -15.02 -26.91
C ARG A 175 21.95 -14.19 -26.28
N ILE A 176 22.06 -12.91 -26.64
CA ILE A 176 23.01 -11.98 -25.99
C ILE A 176 22.66 -11.80 -24.51
N ALA A 177 21.38 -11.65 -24.18
CA ALA A 177 20.91 -11.49 -22.80
C ALA A 177 21.28 -12.70 -21.93
N ASP A 178 21.06 -13.90 -22.46
CA ASP A 178 21.42 -15.15 -21.79
C ASP A 178 22.95 -15.28 -21.62
N GLU A 179 23.73 -14.94 -22.65
CA GLU A 179 25.20 -15.01 -22.65
C GLU A 179 25.84 -14.07 -21.61
N VAL A 180 25.36 -12.82 -21.53
CA VAL A 180 25.97 -11.79 -20.66
C VAL A 180 25.28 -11.67 -19.29
N GLY A 181 24.26 -12.49 -19.03
CA GLY A 181 23.57 -12.56 -17.74
C GLY A 181 22.72 -11.33 -17.41
N VAL A 182 22.14 -10.64 -18.41
CA VAL A 182 21.28 -9.46 -18.20
C VAL A 182 19.96 -9.59 -18.94
N SER A 183 18.95 -8.79 -18.59
CA SER A 183 17.66 -8.86 -19.29
C SER A 183 17.74 -8.39 -20.76
N LYS A 184 16.90 -8.94 -21.64
CA LYS A 184 16.78 -8.50 -23.05
C LYS A 184 16.54 -6.99 -23.18
N SER A 185 15.75 -6.39 -22.28
CA SER A 185 15.50 -4.94 -22.27
C SER A 185 16.76 -4.16 -21.90
N THR A 186 17.57 -4.67 -20.96
CA THR A 186 18.91 -4.13 -20.68
C THR A 186 19.79 -4.18 -21.92
N VAL A 187 19.87 -5.33 -22.62
CA VAL A 187 20.65 -5.44 -23.87
C VAL A 187 20.23 -4.39 -24.91
N ALA A 188 18.92 -4.25 -25.15
CA ALA A 188 18.38 -3.28 -26.11
C ALA A 188 18.75 -1.83 -25.76
N ASN A 189 18.69 -1.46 -24.47
CA ASN A 189 19.01 -0.11 -24.00
C ASN A 189 20.48 0.30 -24.18
N TYR A 190 21.40 -0.66 -24.34
CA TYR A 190 22.83 -0.40 -24.53
C TYR A 190 23.28 -0.48 -26.01
N LEU A 191 22.35 -0.74 -26.92
CA LEU A 191 22.59 -0.77 -28.37
C LEU A 191 22.08 0.51 -29.03
N PRO A 192 22.81 1.08 -29.99
CA PRO A 192 22.31 2.18 -30.82
C PRO A 192 21.09 1.74 -31.65
N PRO A 193 20.20 2.67 -32.06
CA PRO A 193 18.95 2.35 -32.75
C PRO A 193 19.14 1.51 -34.02
N GLU A 194 20.25 1.67 -34.73
CA GLU A 194 20.59 0.88 -35.92
C GLU A 194 20.76 -0.62 -35.58
N LEU A 195 21.48 -0.93 -34.51
CA LEU A 195 21.75 -2.30 -34.07
C LEU A 195 20.53 -2.97 -33.41
N GLN A 196 19.53 -2.20 -32.99
CA GLN A 196 18.28 -2.76 -32.46
C GLN A 196 17.41 -3.39 -33.57
N LYS A 197 17.45 -2.82 -34.79
CA LYS A 197 16.61 -3.24 -35.93
C LYS A 197 17.23 -4.33 -36.81
N VAL A 198 18.50 -4.68 -36.58
CA VAL A 198 19.18 -5.76 -37.32
C VAL A 198 18.38 -7.06 -37.22
N ARG A 199 17.87 -7.57 -38.35
CA ARG A 199 17.30 -8.92 -38.42
C ARG A 199 18.43 -9.89 -38.05
N SER A 200 18.21 -10.70 -37.02
CA SER A 200 19.19 -11.72 -36.62
C SER A 200 19.49 -12.61 -37.82
N ALA A 201 20.76 -12.73 -38.20
CA ALA A 201 21.16 -13.81 -39.07
C ALA A 201 20.81 -15.10 -38.34
N ILE A 202 20.00 -15.95 -38.97
CA ILE A 202 19.79 -17.32 -38.49
C ILE A 202 21.15 -17.99 -38.66
N VAL A 203 21.93 -18.08 -37.59
CA VAL A 203 23.14 -18.91 -37.58
C VAL A 203 22.64 -20.35 -37.55
N PRO A 204 22.92 -21.18 -38.58
CA PRO A 204 22.52 -22.58 -38.60
C PRO A 204 23.16 -23.30 -37.40
N SER A 205 22.42 -24.27 -36.86
CA SER A 205 22.81 -25.10 -35.71
C SER A 205 24.02 -25.96 -36.02
#